data_AF-A0AAW2UU08-F1
#
_entry.id   AF-A0AAW2UU08-F1
#
_cell.length_a   1.000
_cell.length_b   1.000
_cell.length_c   1.000
_cell.angle_alpha   90.00
_cell.angle_beta   90.00
_cell.angle_gamma   90.00
#
_symmetry.space_group_name_H-M   'P 1'
#
loop_
_entity.id
_entity.type
_entity.pdbx_description
1 polymer ?
#
loop_
_entity_poly.entity_id
_entity_poly.type
_entity_poly.pdbx_seq_one_letter_code
_entity_poly.pdbx_strand_id
1 'polypeptide(L)'
;MRDSKEGKKRSKVKRGKKNEREKDEEKESLLVAKKCEIKEALFSRENFIVLVYKEAMLNSSDLISSFPSVVTSILQDYEDVFPDEIPPGLPPIRGIKHQIDFMPGAFLPNRPAYRTNPEETKEIQRQIQEWMVKGYVKESLSPCAVPVARA
;
A
#
# COMPACT_ATOMS: atom_id res chain seq x y z
N MET A 1 -46.72 -63.84 9.33
CA MET A 1 -45.57 -64.73 9.07
C MET A 1 -44.55 -63.90 8.29
N ARG A 2 -43.43 -63.50 8.92
CA ARG A 2 -42.13 -64.20 8.89
C ARG A 2 -41.54 -64.19 7.46
N ASP A 3 -40.31 -63.83 7.14
CA ASP A 3 -39.04 -63.56 7.85
C ASP A 3 -38.12 -62.86 6.80
N SER A 4 -37.24 -61.93 7.17
CA SER A 4 -35.79 -62.14 7.31
C SER A 4 -35.06 -62.74 6.07
N LYS A 5 -34.16 -61.96 5.44
CA LYS A 5 -32.71 -62.28 5.25
C LYS A 5 -32.00 -61.46 4.15
N GLU A 6 -31.00 -60.72 4.62
CA GLU A 6 -29.61 -60.61 4.13
C GLU A 6 -29.21 -61.34 2.83
N GLY A 7 -28.50 -60.64 1.92
CA GLY A 7 -27.92 -61.26 0.72
C GLY A 7 -27.14 -60.32 -0.20
N LYS A 8 -25.85 -60.17 0.07
CA LYS A 8 -24.80 -59.42 -0.65
C LYS A 8 -24.52 -59.99 -2.06
N LYS A 9 -24.39 -59.17 -3.10
CA LYS A 9 -23.55 -59.48 -4.30
C LYS A 9 -23.13 -58.25 -5.09
N ARG A 10 -21.82 -58.19 -5.42
CA ARG A 10 -21.09 -57.17 -6.17
C ARG A 10 -21.17 -57.41 -7.68
N SER A 11 -21.26 -56.35 -8.49
CA SER A 11 -20.55 -56.17 -9.77
C SER A 11 -20.91 -54.79 -10.38
N LYS A 12 -19.98 -53.81 -10.39
CA LYS A 12 -19.06 -53.44 -11.49
C LYS A 12 -19.76 -52.80 -12.72
N VAL A 13 -19.35 -51.56 -13.04
CA VAL A 13 -18.93 -51.03 -14.37
C VAL A 13 -19.51 -49.65 -14.76
N LYS A 14 -18.56 -48.69 -14.88
CA LYS A 14 -18.39 -47.53 -15.81
C LYS A 14 -19.54 -46.52 -15.98
N ARG A 15 -19.33 -45.27 -15.55
CA ARG A 15 -18.66 -44.15 -16.28
C ARG A 15 -19.45 -43.65 -17.51
N GLY A 16 -19.99 -42.44 -17.37
CA GLY A 16 -19.88 -41.41 -18.39
C GLY A 16 -21.19 -40.81 -18.89
N LYS A 17 -21.44 -39.56 -18.48
CA LYS A 17 -21.75 -38.36 -19.31
C LYS A 17 -22.80 -37.48 -18.65
N LYS A 18 -22.42 -36.26 -18.30
CA LYS A 18 -23.33 -35.12 -18.43
C LYS A 18 -22.55 -33.88 -18.87
N ASN A 19 -23.06 -33.32 -19.96
CA ASN A 19 -22.55 -32.20 -20.73
C ASN A 19 -22.49 -30.89 -19.92
N GLU A 20 -21.48 -30.09 -20.28
CA GLU A 20 -21.53 -28.68 -20.66
C GLU A 20 -22.56 -27.79 -19.95
N ARG A 21 -22.04 -26.74 -19.30
CA ARG A 21 -22.22 -25.36 -19.80
C ARG A 21 -21.25 -24.43 -19.08
N GLU A 22 -20.50 -23.71 -19.90
CA GLU A 22 -19.61 -22.62 -19.55
C GLU A 22 -20.34 -21.56 -18.73
N LYS A 23 -19.62 -21.03 -17.73
CA LYS A 23 -19.75 -19.64 -17.33
C LYS A 23 -18.34 -19.09 -17.35
N ASP A 24 -18.05 -18.34 -18.41
CA ASP A 24 -16.93 -17.41 -18.49
C ASP A 24 -17.10 -16.40 -17.37
N GLU A 25 -16.39 -16.62 -16.27
CA GLU A 25 -16.01 -15.56 -15.37
C GLU A 25 -14.58 -15.23 -15.77
N GLU A 26 -14.38 -14.03 -16.31
CA GLU A 26 -13.09 -13.34 -16.37
C GLU A 26 -12.52 -13.33 -14.95
N LYS A 27 -11.84 -14.42 -14.59
CA LYS A 27 -10.91 -14.42 -13.49
C LYS A 27 -9.79 -13.57 -14.02
N GLU A 28 -9.79 -12.30 -13.63
CA GLU A 28 -8.57 -11.52 -13.51
C GLU A 28 -7.50 -12.51 -13.06
N SER A 29 -6.57 -12.80 -13.96
CA SER A 29 -5.57 -13.81 -13.73
C SER A 29 -4.75 -13.28 -12.56
N LEU A 30 -5.10 -13.71 -11.35
CA LEU A 30 -4.25 -13.56 -10.19
C LEU A 30 -2.93 -14.17 -10.63
N LEU A 31 -1.94 -13.31 -10.91
CA LEU A 31 -0.60 -13.65 -11.39
C LEU A 31 0.14 -14.32 -10.23
N VAL A 32 -0.33 -15.50 -9.83
CA VAL A 32 0.21 -16.29 -8.74
C VAL A 32 1.08 -17.34 -9.37
N ALA A 33 2.39 -17.09 -9.36
CA ALA A 33 3.36 -18.03 -9.87
C ALA A 33 3.44 -19.25 -8.95
N LYS A 34 3.33 -20.45 -9.53
CA LYS A 34 3.55 -21.70 -8.79
C LYS A 34 5.05 -21.96 -8.62
N LYS A 35 5.41 -22.72 -7.58
CA LYS A 35 6.81 -23.15 -7.34
C LYS A 35 7.44 -23.85 -8.55
N CYS A 36 6.65 -24.58 -9.37
CA CYS A 36 7.14 -25.21 -10.60
C CYS A 36 7.51 -24.18 -11.68
N GLU A 37 6.66 -23.16 -11.88
CA GLU A 37 6.84 -22.11 -12.88
C GLU A 37 8.07 -21.23 -12.54
N ILE A 38 8.26 -20.90 -11.25
CA ILE A 38 9.45 -20.16 -10.79
C ILE A 38 10.72 -20.97 -11.03
N LYS A 39 10.69 -22.29 -10.78
CA LYS A 39 11.86 -23.16 -11.02
C LYS A 39 12.19 -23.23 -12.51
N GLU A 40 11.19 -23.40 -13.36
CA GLU A 40 11.38 -23.44 -14.82
C GLU A 40 11.95 -22.11 -15.32
N ALA A 41 11.41 -20.97 -14.89
CA ALA A 41 11.93 -19.65 -15.24
C ALA A 41 13.40 -19.45 -14.79
N LEU A 42 13.78 -19.95 -13.61
CA LEU A 42 15.17 -19.95 -13.13
C LEU A 42 16.10 -20.79 -14.02
N PHE A 43 15.64 -21.95 -14.51
CA PHE A 43 16.43 -22.79 -15.43
C PHE A 43 16.55 -22.18 -16.83
N SER A 44 15.50 -21.50 -17.29
CA SER A 44 15.44 -20.84 -18.59
C SER A 44 16.29 -19.57 -18.66
N ARG A 45 16.87 -19.10 -17.54
CA ARG A 45 17.63 -17.84 -17.42
C ARG A 45 16.87 -16.60 -17.91
N GLU A 46 15.55 -16.63 -17.82
CA GLU A 46 14.72 -15.46 -18.11
C GLU A 46 14.78 -14.50 -16.92
N ASN A 47 14.77 -13.19 -17.20
CA ASN A 47 14.69 -12.19 -16.15
C ASN A 47 13.23 -12.05 -15.73
N PHE A 48 12.91 -12.40 -14.48
CA PHE A 48 11.57 -12.25 -13.93
C PHE A 48 11.62 -11.52 -12.59
N ILE A 49 10.54 -10.79 -12.28
CA ILE A 49 10.37 -10.06 -11.02
C ILE A 49 9.31 -10.82 -10.22
N VAL A 50 9.65 -11.23 -8.99
CA VAL A 50 8.71 -11.89 -8.08
C VAL A 50 8.33 -10.94 -6.97
N LEU A 51 7.04 -10.63 -6.84
CA LEU A 51 6.50 -9.95 -5.67
C LEU A 51 6.19 -10.98 -4.59
N VAL A 52 7.02 -11.04 -3.55
CA VAL A 52 6.79 -11.93 -2.40
C VAL A 52 6.13 -11.12 -1.28
N TYR A 53 4.84 -11.37 -1.04
CA TYR A 53 4.14 -10.83 0.13
C TYR A 53 4.14 -11.85 1.26
N LYS A 54 4.79 -11.51 2.38
CA LYS A 54 4.70 -12.27 3.63
C LYS A 54 4.00 -11.39 4.65
N GLU A 55 2.79 -11.80 5.04
CA GLU A 55 2.03 -11.10 6.06
C GLU A 55 2.69 -11.35 7.42
N ALA A 56 3.40 -10.33 7.94
CA ALA A 56 4.00 -10.35 9.26
C ALA A 56 3.68 -9.01 9.94
N MET A 57 3.24 -9.07 11.20
CA MET A 57 3.12 -7.89 12.06
C MET A 57 4.48 -7.18 12.10
N LEU A 58 4.51 -5.94 11.60
CA LEU A 58 5.73 -5.19 11.28
C LEU A 58 6.44 -4.73 12.56
N ASN A 59 7.35 -5.57 13.09
CA ASN A 59 8.44 -5.12 13.95
C ASN A 59 9.74 -5.20 13.12
N SER A 60 10.35 -4.05 12.81
CA SER A 60 11.50 -3.93 11.91
C SER A 60 12.73 -4.72 12.38
N SER A 61 12.93 -4.84 13.70
CA SER A 61 14.10 -5.47 14.30
C SER A 61 14.20 -6.98 14.06
N ASP A 62 13.07 -7.68 14.08
CA ASP A 62 13.08 -9.15 14.11
C ASP A 62 13.23 -9.75 12.70
N LEU A 63 12.79 -9.04 11.66
CA LEU A 63 12.80 -9.53 10.27
C LEU A 63 14.19 -9.47 9.62
N ILE A 64 15.03 -8.51 10.01
CA ILE A 64 16.38 -8.33 9.44
C ILE A 64 17.23 -9.60 9.62
N SER A 65 17.02 -10.32 10.72
CA SER A 65 17.71 -11.58 11.02
C SER A 65 17.28 -12.76 10.14
N SER A 66 16.09 -12.69 9.53
CA SER A 66 15.50 -13.77 8.71
C SER A 66 15.77 -13.60 7.21
N PHE A 67 16.25 -12.44 6.77
CA PHE A 67 16.50 -12.18 5.36
C PHE A 67 17.87 -12.71 4.92
N PRO A 68 18.01 -13.18 3.66
CA PRO A 68 19.31 -13.47 3.08
C PRO A 68 20.21 -12.22 3.14
N SER A 69 21.52 -12.39 3.37
CA SER A 69 22.46 -11.27 3.53
C SER A 69 22.38 -10.23 2.41
N VAL A 70 22.11 -10.66 1.18
CA VAL A 70 21.94 -9.76 0.02
C VAL A 70 20.79 -8.77 0.22
N VAL A 71 19.67 -9.21 0.79
CA VAL A 71 18.50 -8.35 1.04
C VAL A 71 18.79 -7.41 2.22
N THR A 72 19.44 -7.91 3.26
CA THR A 72 19.85 -7.09 4.42
C THR A 72 20.80 -5.96 4.01
N SER A 73 21.78 -6.24 3.15
CA SER A 73 22.68 -5.21 2.61
C SER A 73 21.92 -4.12 1.85
N ILE A 74 20.98 -4.50 0.99
CA ILE A 74 20.17 -3.53 0.24
C ILE A 74 19.29 -2.70 1.20
N LEU A 75 18.67 -3.30 2.20
CA LEU A 75 17.86 -2.55 3.17
C LEU A 75 18.70 -1.55 3.97
N GLN A 76 19.94 -1.92 4.29
CA GLN A 76 20.88 -1.03 4.98
C GLN A 76 21.37 0.11 4.06
N ASP A 77 21.59 -0.17 2.77
CA ASP A 77 22.01 0.85 1.79
C ASP A 77 20.93 1.91 1.51
N TYR A 78 19.64 1.57 1.71
CA TYR A 78 18.48 2.43 1.44
C TYR A 78 17.67 2.77 2.70
N GLU A 79 18.30 2.69 3.87
CA GLU A 79 17.67 3.02 5.17
C GLU A 79 17.14 4.47 5.19
N ASP A 80 17.77 5.37 4.45
CA ASP A 80 17.41 6.79 4.33
C ASP A 80 16.13 7.04 3.50
N VAL A 81 15.69 6.08 2.69
CA VAL A 81 14.51 6.23 1.82
C VAL A 81 13.19 6.06 2.57
N PHE A 82 13.19 5.29 3.67
CA PHE A 82 11.99 4.95 4.44
C PHE A 82 12.15 5.26 5.94
N PRO A 83 12.40 6.53 6.32
CA PRO A 83 12.45 6.90 7.72
C PRO A 83 11.05 6.82 8.36
N ASP A 84 10.99 6.51 9.66
CA ASP A 84 9.72 6.47 10.42
C ASP A 84 9.01 7.83 10.44
N GLU A 85 9.78 8.93 10.43
CA GLU A 85 9.28 10.29 10.32
C GLU A 85 9.94 11.04 9.15
N ILE A 86 9.19 11.96 8.56
CA ILE A 86 9.72 12.83 7.50
C ILE A 86 10.84 13.70 8.09
N PRO A 87 12.04 13.74 7.48
CA PRO A 87 13.15 14.52 7.98
C PRO A 87 12.84 16.03 7.90
N PRO A 88 13.34 16.83 8.86
CA PRO A 88 13.11 18.27 8.85
C PRO A 88 13.81 18.92 7.65
N GLY A 89 13.17 19.96 7.10
CA GLY A 89 13.68 20.77 6.00
C GLY A 89 13.03 20.49 4.66
N LEU A 90 13.51 21.20 3.65
CA LEU A 90 13.07 21.01 2.27
C LEU A 90 13.80 19.83 1.64
N PRO A 91 13.13 19.04 0.78
CA PRO A 91 13.81 18.02 0.01
C PRO A 91 14.91 18.65 -0.85
N PRO A 92 15.98 17.90 -1.19
CA PRO A 92 17.00 18.36 -2.11
C PRO A 92 16.38 18.95 -3.37
N ILE A 93 16.92 20.08 -3.85
CA ILE A 93 16.40 20.75 -5.03
C ILE A 93 16.51 19.79 -6.21
N ARG A 94 15.36 19.30 -6.65
CA ARG A 94 15.22 18.56 -7.91
C ARG A 94 15.03 19.60 -9.01
N GLY A 95 15.45 19.32 -10.25
CA GLY A 95 15.34 20.27 -11.38
C GLY A 95 13.91 20.72 -11.73
N ILE A 96 12.91 20.24 -11.00
CA ILE A 96 11.49 20.54 -11.15
C ILE A 96 11.00 21.14 -9.82
N LYS A 97 10.34 22.29 -9.90
CA LYS A 97 9.64 22.92 -8.77
C LYS A 97 8.14 22.85 -9.01
N HIS A 98 7.38 22.68 -7.92
CA HIS A 98 5.92 22.78 -8.01
C HIS A 98 5.54 24.24 -8.25
N GLN A 99 4.91 24.52 -9.39
CA GLN A 99 4.32 25.81 -9.73
C GLN A 99 2.81 25.65 -9.77
N ILE A 100 2.10 26.60 -9.16
CA ILE A 100 0.63 26.67 -9.23
C ILE A 100 0.32 27.69 -10.32
N ASP A 101 -0.16 27.20 -11.46
CA ASP A 101 -0.60 28.07 -12.55
C ASP A 101 -2.00 28.61 -12.27
N PHE A 102 -2.17 29.92 -12.40
CA PHE A 102 -3.47 30.57 -12.25
C PHE A 102 -4.13 30.78 -13.61
N MET A 103 -5.44 30.55 -13.66
CA MET A 103 -6.24 30.99 -14.79
C MET A 103 -6.25 32.52 -14.86
N PRO A 104 -6.08 33.14 -16.04
CA PRO A 104 -6.17 34.59 -16.19
C PRO A 104 -7.50 35.13 -15.64
N GLY A 105 -7.43 36.11 -14.74
CA GLY A 105 -8.61 36.69 -14.07
C GLY A 105 -9.11 35.92 -12.84
N ALA A 106 -8.45 34.84 -12.42
CA ALA A 106 -8.77 34.17 -11.17
C ALA A 106 -8.49 35.05 -9.95
N PHE A 107 -9.39 35.02 -8.96
CA PHE A 107 -9.26 35.74 -7.70
C PHE A 107 -8.66 34.83 -6.62
N LEU A 108 -7.71 35.35 -5.84
CA LEU A 108 -7.17 34.64 -4.69
C LEU A 108 -8.16 34.72 -3.52
N PRO A 109 -8.49 33.59 -2.86
CA PRO A 109 -9.36 33.62 -1.69
C PRO A 109 -8.64 34.28 -0.52
N ASN A 110 -9.32 35.22 0.13
CA ASN A 110 -8.91 35.79 1.41
C ASN A 110 -10.10 35.72 2.36
N ARG A 111 -10.22 34.60 3.06
CA ARG A 111 -11.33 34.34 3.98
C ARG A 111 -10.83 34.38 5.43
N PRO A 112 -11.61 34.97 6.36
CA PRO A 112 -11.24 34.99 7.77
C PRO A 112 -11.22 33.57 8.35
N ALA A 113 -10.43 33.37 9.40
CA ALA A 113 -10.35 32.11 10.14
C ALA A 113 -11.72 31.74 10.74
N TYR A 114 -12.06 30.44 10.75
CA TYR A 114 -13.26 29.97 11.44
C TYR A 114 -13.08 30.07 12.96
N ARG A 115 -14.17 30.38 13.68
CA ARG A 115 -14.17 30.47 15.15
C ARG A 115 -13.99 29.12 15.84
N THR A 116 -12.80 28.83 16.37
CA THR A 116 -12.44 27.57 17.06
C THR A 116 -12.78 27.63 18.55
N ASN A 117 -12.96 26.46 19.16
CA ASN A 117 -12.99 26.36 20.62
C ASN A 117 -11.55 26.46 21.19
N PRO A 118 -11.38 26.68 22.51
CA PRO A 118 -10.05 26.85 23.10
C PRO A 118 -9.14 25.62 22.94
N GLU A 119 -9.68 24.40 22.99
CA GLU A 119 -8.90 23.16 22.89
C GLU A 119 -8.43 22.91 21.44
N GLU A 120 -9.31 23.11 20.46
CA GLU A 120 -8.96 23.10 19.03
C GLU A 120 -7.86 24.12 18.71
N THR A 121 -7.96 25.31 19.29
CA THR A 121 -6.99 26.39 19.04
C THR A 121 -5.61 25.99 19.56
N LYS A 122 -5.55 25.37 20.76
CA LYS A 122 -4.29 24.85 21.31
C LYS A 122 -3.69 23.76 20.43
N GLU A 123 -4.51 22.84 19.93
CA GLU A 123 -4.03 21.75 19.08
C GLU A 123 -3.53 22.25 17.72
N ILE A 124 -4.26 23.17 17.08
CA ILE A 124 -3.83 23.82 15.84
C ILE A 124 -2.49 24.55 16.06
N GLN A 125 -2.37 25.30 17.17
CA GLN A 125 -1.11 25.98 17.51
C GLN A 125 0.03 24.97 17.75
N ARG A 126 -0.22 23.86 18.44
CA ARG A 126 0.78 22.81 18.68
C ARG A 126 1.32 22.24 17.36
N GLN A 127 0.44 21.90 16.43
CA GLN A 127 0.83 21.36 15.12
C GLN A 127 1.58 22.40 14.27
N ILE A 128 1.11 23.66 14.25
CA ILE A 128 1.82 24.72 13.53
C ILE A 128 3.23 24.91 14.07
N GLN A 129 3.41 24.94 15.39
CA GLN A 129 4.73 25.05 16.02
C GLN A 129 5.63 23.88 15.64
N GLU A 130 5.11 22.65 15.69
CA GLU A 130 5.84 21.45 15.26
C GLU A 130 6.29 21.56 13.80
N TRP A 131 5.42 21.99 12.90
CA TRP A 131 5.75 22.12 11.48
C TRP A 131 6.69 23.29 11.17
N MET A 132 6.65 24.37 11.96
CA MET A 132 7.64 25.44 11.87
C MET A 132 9.02 24.95 12.29
N VAL A 133 9.12 24.18 13.38
CA VAL A 133 10.38 23.57 13.83
C VAL A 133 10.90 22.58 12.78
N LYS A 134 10.02 21.78 12.17
CA LYS A 134 10.38 20.88 11.07
C LYS A 134 10.69 21.61 9.75
N GLY A 135 10.40 22.91 9.64
CA GLY A 135 10.67 23.72 8.45
C GLY A 135 9.70 23.50 7.28
N TYR A 136 8.54 22.89 7.53
CA TYR A 136 7.52 22.62 6.51
C TYR A 136 6.66 23.84 6.19
N VAL A 137 6.44 24.70 7.19
CA VAL A 137 5.74 25.98 7.03
C VAL A 137 6.58 27.13 7.57
N LYS A 138 6.32 28.30 7.03
CA LYS A 138 6.91 29.57 7.45
C LYS A 138 5.85 30.65 7.44
N GLU A 139 6.04 31.66 8.28
CA GLU A 139 5.22 32.86 8.24
C GLU A 139 5.30 33.52 6.85
N SER A 140 4.17 34.06 6.39
CA SER A 140 4.08 34.71 5.09
C SER A 140 3.14 35.90 5.17
N LEU A 141 3.40 36.90 4.32
CA LEU A 141 2.54 38.06 4.10
C LEU A 141 1.70 37.86 2.83
N SER A 142 1.13 36.66 2.68
CA SER A 142 0.36 36.27 1.49
C SER A 142 -0.97 37.05 1.42
N PRO A 143 -1.36 37.57 0.24
CA PRO A 143 -2.70 38.14 0.04
C PRO A 143 -3.80 37.06 -0.03
N CYS A 144 -3.42 35.78 -0.09
CA CYS A 144 -4.30 34.62 -0.09
C CYS A 144 -4.34 33.99 1.30
N ALA A 145 -5.55 33.79 1.85
CA ALA A 145 -5.79 33.14 3.13
C ALA A 145 -7.03 32.24 3.06
N VAL A 146 -6.87 30.99 3.50
CA VAL A 146 -7.92 29.98 3.54
C VAL A 146 -8.02 29.45 4.98
N PRO A 147 -9.22 29.43 5.58
CA PRO A 147 -9.38 28.98 6.96
C PRO A 147 -9.16 27.47 7.10
N VAL A 148 -8.54 27.07 8.20
CA VAL A 148 -8.35 25.67 8.59
C VAL A 148 -9.71 25.07 9.00
N ALA A 149 -10.02 23.89 8.48
CA ALA A 149 -11.25 23.17 8.83
C ALA A 149 -11.15 22.54 10.22
N ARG A 150 -12.30 22.37 10.89
CA ARG A 150 -12.42 21.56 12.11
C ARG A 150 -12.57 20.09 11.73
N ALA A 151 -11.96 19.21 12.52
CA ALA A 151 -12.19 17.78 12.48
C ALA A 151 -13.39 17.41 13.36
#